data_AF-A0AA97AZ63-F1
#
_entry.id   AF-A0AA97AZ63-F1
#
_cell.length_a   1.000
_cell.length_b   1.000
_cell.length_c   1.000
_cell.angle_alpha   90.00
_cell.angle_beta   90.00
_cell.angle_gamma   90.00
#
_symmetry.space_group_name_H-M   'P 1'
#
loop_
_entity.id
_entity.type
_entity.pdbx_description
1 polymer ?
#
loop_
_entity_poly.entity_id
_entity_poly.type
_entity_poly.pdbx_seq_one_letter_code
_entity_poly.pdbx_strand_id
1 'polypeptide(L)'
;MSNIPNTVEVLEKLRWNAHLCKHSHFRASMKGRNLHVLCGVPIVVVNLFLGSLFFSLINAELPDWTKWSGAALALLAALLGGVQTFFNFKKNYEGHRQVGNEYLAIARECERLIALYFDDILDLEHLSKKISELNTRYSEINQRAEEFIVSDKVYRQAVHIQNQKANREPSLVEQMRNRQATAQRVAEEALEIAESSH
;
A
#
# COMPACT_ATOMS: atom_id res chain seq x y z
N MET A 1 -20.01 -28.22 -17.01
CA MET A 1 -18.90 -27.80 -16.13
C MET A 1 -18.38 -26.46 -16.64
N SER A 2 -18.78 -25.32 -16.06
CA SER A 2 -18.10 -24.05 -16.34
C SER A 2 -16.97 -23.87 -15.33
N ASN A 3 -15.84 -24.51 -15.61
CA ASN A 3 -14.61 -24.24 -14.88
C ASN A 3 -14.28 -22.75 -15.02
N ILE A 4 -13.82 -22.10 -13.95
CA ILE A 4 -13.43 -20.69 -14.03
C ILE A 4 -12.31 -20.57 -15.06
N PRO A 5 -12.41 -19.68 -16.06
CA PRO A 5 -11.39 -19.59 -17.08
C PRO A 5 -10.05 -19.15 -16.50
N ASN A 6 -8.97 -19.69 -17.06
CA ASN A 6 -7.60 -19.29 -16.71
C ASN A 6 -7.37 -17.77 -16.82
N THR A 7 -8.04 -17.10 -17.76
CA THR A 7 -8.02 -15.63 -17.94
C THR A 7 -8.47 -14.89 -16.66
N VAL A 8 -9.54 -15.38 -16.02
CA VAL A 8 -10.06 -14.82 -14.77
C VAL A 8 -9.10 -15.11 -13.61
N GLU A 9 -8.48 -16.29 -13.60
CA GLU A 9 -7.47 -16.62 -12.58
C GLU A 9 -6.22 -15.74 -12.67
N VAL A 10 -5.74 -15.45 -13.87
CA VAL A 10 -4.61 -14.54 -14.10
C VAL A 10 -4.95 -13.15 -13.62
N LEU A 11 -6.16 -12.67 -13.92
CA LEU A 11 -6.64 -11.37 -13.45
C LEU A 11 -6.76 -11.31 -11.92
N GLU A 12 -7.22 -12.38 -11.28
CA GLU A 12 -7.28 -12.48 -9.82
C GLU A 12 -5.89 -12.48 -9.18
N LYS A 13 -4.91 -13.16 -9.79
CA LYS A 13 -3.50 -13.09 -9.36
C LYS A 13 -2.94 -11.67 -9.48
N LEU A 14 -3.25 -10.97 -10.58
CA LEU A 14 -2.86 -9.57 -10.76
C LEU A 14 -3.50 -8.67 -9.68
N ARG A 15 -4.80 -8.83 -9.43
CA ARG A 15 -5.52 -8.13 -8.35
C ARG A 15 -4.85 -8.33 -6.99
N TRP A 16 -4.53 -9.59 -6.67
CA TRP A 16 -3.87 -9.95 -5.43
C TRP A 16 -2.51 -9.26 -5.28
N ASN A 17 -1.66 -9.35 -6.30
CA ASN A 17 -0.34 -8.72 -6.30
C ASN A 17 -0.44 -7.19 -6.20
N ALA A 18 -1.38 -6.57 -6.91
CA ALA A 18 -1.62 -5.14 -6.83
C ALA A 18 -2.06 -4.69 -5.42
N HIS A 19 -2.96 -5.41 -4.75
CA HIS A 19 -3.28 -5.13 -3.35
C HIS A 19 -2.07 -5.26 -2.43
N LEU A 20 -1.20 -6.23 -2.69
CA LEU A 20 -0.01 -6.46 -1.86
C LEU A 20 0.99 -5.32 -2.00
N CYS A 21 1.26 -4.89 -3.23
CA CYS A 21 2.08 -3.72 -3.50
C CYS A 21 1.47 -2.47 -2.87
N LYS A 22 0.16 -2.26 -3.00
CA LYS A 22 -0.55 -1.14 -2.33
C LYS A 22 -0.30 -1.12 -0.82
N HIS A 23 -0.55 -2.23 -0.13
CA HIS A 23 -0.37 -2.31 1.32
C HIS A 23 1.08 -2.06 1.72
N SER A 24 2.03 -2.60 0.96
CA SER A 24 3.46 -2.40 1.16
C SER A 24 3.84 -0.92 1.08
N HIS A 25 3.43 -0.24 0.01
CA HIS A 25 3.73 1.17 -0.23
C HIS A 25 3.03 2.10 0.77
N PHE A 26 1.75 1.89 1.11
CA PHE A 26 1.10 2.73 2.13
C PHE A 26 1.75 2.61 3.51
N ARG A 27 2.20 1.42 3.89
CA ARG A 27 2.88 1.24 5.17
C ARG A 27 4.28 1.87 5.18
N ALA A 28 5.00 1.79 4.06
CA ALA A 28 6.27 2.50 3.90
C ALA A 28 6.08 4.02 3.97
N SER A 29 5.05 4.56 3.31
CA SER A 29 4.67 5.98 3.38
C SER A 29 4.43 6.45 4.83
N MET A 30 3.68 5.68 5.62
CA MET A 30 3.43 6.04 7.02
C MET A 30 4.71 6.14 7.87
N LYS A 31 5.69 5.26 7.62
CA LYS A 31 7.00 5.34 8.29
C LYS A 31 7.78 6.59 7.89
N GLY A 32 7.84 6.90 6.60
CA GLY A 32 8.52 8.10 6.09
C GLY A 32 7.90 9.38 6.65
N ARG A 33 6.56 9.44 6.73
CA ARG A 33 5.85 10.57 7.35
C ARG A 33 6.22 10.74 8.81
N ASN A 34 6.27 9.66 9.58
CA ASN A 34 6.61 9.73 11.00
C ASN A 34 8.04 10.23 11.21
N LEU A 35 9.00 9.81 10.38
CA LEU A 35 10.38 10.32 10.42
C LEU A 35 10.46 11.82 10.08
N HIS A 36 9.71 12.26 9.05
CA HIS A 36 9.64 13.68 8.70
C HIS A 36 9.15 14.53 9.86
N VAL A 37 8.06 14.11 10.52
CA VAL A 37 7.50 14.83 11.68
C VAL A 37 8.45 14.77 12.88
N LEU A 38 9.07 13.62 13.12
CA LEU A 38 10.00 13.41 14.24
C LEU A 38 11.26 14.28 14.14
N CYS A 39 11.78 14.53 12.94
CA CYS A 39 12.90 15.46 12.75
C CYS A 39 12.43 16.91 12.67
N GLY A 40 11.34 17.18 11.95
CA GLY A 40 10.88 18.52 11.63
C GLY A 40 10.35 19.30 12.84
N VAL A 41 9.55 18.67 13.69
CA VAL A 41 8.96 19.35 14.85
C VAL A 41 10.03 19.82 15.85
N PRO A 42 11.03 18.99 16.24
CA PRO A 42 12.12 19.46 17.08
C PRO A 42 12.91 20.61 16.47
N ILE A 43 13.19 20.60 15.16
CA ILE A 43 13.89 21.71 14.49
C ILE A 43 13.11 23.02 14.65
N VAL A 44 11.79 23.00 14.43
CA VAL A 44 10.94 24.19 14.57
C VAL A 44 10.96 24.71 16.02
N VAL A 45 10.83 23.80 17.00
CA VAL A 45 10.84 24.16 18.42
C VAL A 45 12.20 24.75 18.82
N VAL A 46 13.30 24.11 18.43
CA VAL A 46 14.65 24.59 18.74
C VAL A 46 14.92 25.95 18.09
N ASN A 47 14.53 26.14 16.83
CA ASN A 47 14.70 27.41 16.14
C ASN A 47 13.89 28.54 16.80
N LEU A 48 12.69 28.25 17.33
CA LEU A 48 11.91 29.22 18.09
C LEU A 48 12.62 29.64 19.38
N PHE A 49 13.17 28.68 20.14
CA PHE A 49 13.97 28.96 21.34
C PHE A 49 15.23 29.76 21.01
N LEU A 50 15.96 29.40 19.95
CA LEU A 50 17.15 30.12 19.51
C LEU A 50 16.84 31.55 19.09
N GLY A 51 15.72 31.79 18.41
CA GLY A 51 15.28 33.15 18.08
C GLY A 51 15.02 34.00 19.33
N SER A 52 14.35 33.43 20.33
CA SER A 52 14.11 34.10 21.62
C SER A 52 15.42 34.35 22.40
N LEU A 53 16.34 33.39 22.39
CA LEU A 53 17.66 33.50 23.00
C LEU A 53 18.48 34.62 22.34
N PHE A 54 18.48 34.67 21.01
CA PHE A 54 19.19 35.69 20.23
C PHE A 54 18.66 37.09 20.53
N PHE A 55 17.34 37.26 20.61
CA PHE A 55 16.75 38.54 21.02
C PHE A 55 17.17 38.94 22.43
N SER A 56 17.22 37.98 23.37
CA SER A 56 17.64 38.25 24.74
C SER A 56 19.12 38.66 24.83
N LEU A 57 20.00 38.03 24.03
CA LEU A 57 21.43 38.39 23.96
C LEU A 57 21.70 39.82 23.47
N ILE A 58 20.83 40.37 22.61
CA ILE A 58 20.95 41.75 22.14
C ILE A 58 20.59 42.74 23.25
N ASN A 59 19.66 42.38 24.13
CA ASN A 59 19.10 43.29 25.13
C ASN A 59 19.73 43.14 26.52
N ALA A 60 20.42 42.03 26.81
CA ALA A 60 21.02 41.76 28.11
C ALA A 60 22.24 40.82 28.01
N GLU A 61 23.19 40.97 28.94
CA GLU A 61 24.23 39.97 29.15
C GLU A 61 23.63 38.71 29.78
N LEU A 62 23.67 37.61 29.04
CA LEU A 62 23.23 36.31 29.54
C LEU A 62 24.37 35.55 30.23
N PRO A 63 24.04 34.69 31.22
CA PRO A 63 25.00 33.77 31.81
C PRO A 63 25.69 32.88 30.76
N ASP A 64 26.94 32.48 31.03
CA ASP A 64 27.72 31.69 30.07
C ASP A 64 27.11 30.32 29.77
N TRP A 65 26.44 29.69 30.75
CA TRP A 65 25.75 28.41 30.52
C TRP A 65 24.67 28.53 29.44
N THR A 66 24.00 29.68 29.35
CA THR A 66 22.94 29.97 28.38
C THR A 66 23.49 30.09 26.96
N LYS A 67 24.68 30.67 26.81
CA LYS A 67 25.40 30.77 25.53
C LYS A 67 25.79 29.38 25.02
N TRP A 68 26.35 28.53 25.89
CA TRP A 68 26.72 27.15 25.53
C TRP A 68 25.50 26.27 25.22
N SER A 69 24.40 26.41 25.97
CA SER A 69 23.16 25.70 25.65
C SER A 69 22.59 26.12 24.30
N GLY A 70 22.65 27.41 23.97
CA GLY A 70 22.23 27.93 22.67
C GLY A 70 23.07 27.36 21.53
N ALA A 71 24.40 27.34 21.68
CA ALA A 71 25.30 26.77 20.69
C ALA A 71 25.04 25.28 20.45
N ALA A 72 24.83 24.50 21.52
CA ALA A 72 24.51 23.08 21.42
C ALA A 72 23.17 22.84 20.70
N LEU A 73 22.14 23.62 21.04
CA LEU A 73 20.83 23.56 20.40
C LEU A 73 20.90 23.93 18.91
N ALA A 74 21.67 24.95 18.54
CA ALA A 74 21.89 25.35 17.15
C ALA A 74 22.56 24.24 16.34
N LEU A 75 23.57 23.58 16.90
CA LEU A 75 24.23 22.44 16.25
C LEU A 75 23.27 21.26 16.08
N LEU A 76 22.44 20.97 17.09
CA LEU A 76 21.43 19.92 17.01
C LEU A 76 20.38 20.21 15.93
N ALA A 77 19.88 21.46 15.86
CA ALA A 77 18.92 21.87 14.84
C ALA A 77 19.52 21.77 13.43
N ALA A 78 20.77 22.18 13.25
CA ALA A 78 21.48 22.05 11.97
C ALA A 78 21.67 20.57 11.58
N LEU A 79 22.04 19.70 12.52
CA LEU A 79 22.19 18.26 12.28
C LEU A 79 20.85 17.63 11.86
N LEU A 80 19.78 17.88 12.62
CA LEU A 80 18.45 17.37 12.31
C LEU A 80 17.94 17.90 10.96
N GLY A 81 18.17 19.18 10.66
CA GLY A 81 17.82 19.79 9.38
C GLY A 81 18.60 19.20 8.20
N GLY A 82 19.89 18.93 8.39
CA GLY A 82 20.73 18.22 7.44
C GLY A 82 20.23 16.81 7.17
N VAL A 83 19.94 16.04 8.22
CA VAL A 83 19.35 14.68 8.11
C VAL A 83 18.00 14.74 7.38
N GLN A 84 17.11 15.65 7.75
CA GLN A 84 15.81 15.80 7.10
C GLN A 84 15.93 16.14 5.60
N THR A 85 16.87 17.01 5.24
CA THR A 85 17.11 17.42 3.85
C THR A 85 17.75 16.28 3.06
N PHE A 86 18.78 15.64 3.60
CA PHE A 86 19.50 14.55 2.95
C PHE A 86 18.58 13.36 2.62
N PHE A 87 17.74 12.94 3.58
CA PHE A 87 16.81 11.83 3.36
C PHE A 87 15.53 12.21 2.62
N ASN A 88 15.26 13.51 2.43
CA ASN A 88 14.08 14.06 1.77
C ASN A 88 12.79 13.27 2.11
N PHE A 89 12.53 13.09 3.41
CA PHE A 89 11.46 12.21 3.89
C PHE A 89 10.09 12.53 3.29
N LYS A 90 9.86 13.82 2.96
CA LYS A 90 8.65 14.30 2.29
C LYS A 90 8.47 13.65 0.92
N LYS A 91 9.45 13.83 0.02
CA LYS A 91 9.42 13.22 -1.31
C LYS A 91 9.22 11.70 -1.20
N ASN A 92 9.92 11.08 -0.26
CA ASN A 92 9.84 9.63 -0.07
C ASN A 92 8.43 9.14 0.34
N TYR A 93 7.81 9.74 1.37
CA TYR A 93 6.49 9.27 1.80
C TYR A 93 5.39 9.60 0.78
N GLU A 94 5.50 10.74 0.08
CA GLU A 94 4.56 11.14 -0.97
C GLU A 94 4.65 10.20 -2.17
N GLY A 95 5.87 9.85 -2.59
CA GLY A 95 6.12 8.88 -3.67
C GLY A 95 5.57 7.50 -3.37
N HIS A 96 5.84 6.95 -2.18
CA HIS A 96 5.20 5.71 -1.75
C HIS A 96 3.67 5.80 -1.75
N ARG A 97 3.08 6.93 -1.32
CA ARG A 97 1.62 7.10 -1.31
C ARG A 97 1.05 7.15 -2.73
N GLN A 98 1.72 7.82 -3.66
CA GLN A 98 1.33 7.89 -5.06
C GLN A 98 1.35 6.50 -5.71
N VAL A 99 2.48 5.79 -5.63
CA VAL A 99 2.61 4.42 -6.17
C VAL A 99 1.57 3.48 -5.56
N GLY A 100 1.34 3.58 -4.25
CA GLY A 100 0.28 2.81 -3.58
C GLY A 100 -1.11 3.08 -4.16
N ASN A 101 -1.45 4.33 -4.45
CA ASN A 101 -2.73 4.68 -5.09
C ASN A 101 -2.85 4.12 -6.51
N GLU A 102 -1.76 4.10 -7.27
CA GLU A 102 -1.75 3.54 -8.63
C GLU A 102 -2.00 2.03 -8.61
N TYR A 103 -1.35 1.27 -7.72
CA TYR A 103 -1.66 -0.14 -7.53
C TYR A 103 -3.09 -0.39 -7.04
N LEU A 104 -3.63 0.48 -6.17
CA LEU A 104 -5.03 0.39 -5.76
C LEU A 104 -5.99 0.54 -6.94
N ALA A 105 -5.67 1.44 -7.89
CA ALA A 105 -6.46 1.60 -9.10
C ALA A 105 -6.44 0.32 -9.95
N ILE A 106 -5.28 -0.32 -10.11
CA ILE A 106 -5.16 -1.62 -10.80
C ILE A 106 -6.02 -2.68 -10.10
N ALA A 107 -5.90 -2.81 -8.78
CA ALA A 107 -6.65 -3.83 -8.04
C ALA A 107 -8.17 -3.64 -8.16
N ARG A 108 -8.67 -2.40 -8.07
CA ARG A 108 -10.09 -2.07 -8.25
C ARG A 108 -10.57 -2.33 -9.67
N GLU A 109 -9.74 -2.05 -10.67
CA GLU A 109 -10.04 -2.37 -12.06
C GLU A 109 -10.22 -3.89 -12.25
N CYS A 110 -9.31 -4.68 -11.66
CA CYS A 110 -9.39 -6.14 -11.71
C CYS A 110 -10.67 -6.65 -11.05
N GLU A 111 -11.03 -6.13 -9.87
CA GLU A 111 -12.28 -6.48 -9.17
C GLU A 111 -13.50 -6.18 -10.04
N ARG A 112 -13.54 -5.02 -10.69
CA ARG A 112 -14.63 -4.66 -11.61
C ARG A 112 -14.70 -5.59 -12.80
N LEU A 113 -13.58 -5.88 -13.45
CA LEU A 113 -13.54 -6.76 -14.63
C LEU A 113 -13.94 -8.20 -14.28
N ILE A 114 -13.56 -8.71 -13.11
CA ILE A 114 -14.00 -10.02 -12.62
C ILE A 114 -15.52 -10.03 -12.39
N ALA A 115 -16.08 -8.98 -11.78
CA ALA A 115 -17.52 -8.87 -11.59
C ALA A 115 -18.27 -8.81 -12.92
N LEU A 116 -17.84 -7.95 -13.85
CA LEU A 116 -18.45 -7.84 -15.19
C LEU A 116 -18.40 -9.16 -15.97
N TYR A 117 -17.33 -9.94 -15.81
CA TYR A 117 -17.23 -11.26 -16.42
C TYR A 117 -18.23 -12.24 -15.81
N PHE A 118 -18.33 -12.30 -14.48
CA PHE A 118 -19.26 -13.20 -13.82
C PHE A 118 -20.74 -12.80 -13.93
N ASP A 119 -21.03 -11.54 -14.25
CA ASP A 119 -22.38 -11.05 -14.55
C ASP A 119 -22.75 -11.26 -16.03
N ASP A 120 -21.93 -11.97 -16.82
CA ASP A 120 -22.10 -12.21 -18.26
C ASP A 120 -22.19 -10.92 -19.10
N ILE A 121 -21.68 -9.80 -18.58
CA ILE A 121 -21.65 -8.49 -19.26
C ILE A 121 -20.42 -8.38 -20.17
N LEU A 122 -19.32 -9.04 -19.80
CA LEU A 122 -18.04 -8.98 -20.50
C LEU A 122 -17.59 -10.40 -20.90
N ASP A 123 -17.37 -10.62 -22.19
CA ASP A 123 -16.86 -11.89 -22.67
C ASP A 123 -15.34 -12.06 -22.47
N LEU A 124 -14.85 -13.27 -22.74
CA LEU A 124 -13.46 -13.65 -22.54
C LEU A 124 -12.48 -12.93 -23.49
N GLU A 125 -12.92 -12.60 -24.69
CA GLU A 125 -12.09 -11.93 -25.71
C GLU A 125 -11.80 -10.48 -25.28
N HIS A 126 -12.84 -9.75 -24.90
CA HIS A 126 -12.73 -8.38 -24.39
C HIS A 126 -11.98 -8.34 -23.05
N LEU A 127 -12.20 -9.32 -22.17
CA LEU A 127 -11.47 -9.46 -20.92
C LEU A 127 -9.96 -9.62 -21.15
N SER A 128 -9.56 -10.47 -22.11
CA SER A 128 -8.16 -10.69 -22.46
C SER A 128 -7.47 -9.40 -22.91
N LYS A 129 -8.15 -8.59 -23.74
CA LYS A 129 -7.64 -7.27 -24.16
C LYS A 129 -7.43 -6.34 -22.96
N LYS A 130 -8.39 -6.30 -22.03
CA LYS A 130 -8.30 -5.46 -20.82
C LYS A 130 -7.18 -5.90 -19.88
N ILE A 131 -6.89 -7.20 -19.78
CA ILE A 131 -5.76 -7.72 -19.01
C ILE A 131 -4.43 -7.23 -19.59
N SER A 132 -4.29 -7.23 -20.92
CA SER A 132 -3.08 -6.72 -21.58
C SER A 132 -2.85 -5.24 -21.26
N GLU A 133 -3.90 -4.41 -21.37
CA GLU A 133 -3.85 -2.99 -20.98
C GLU A 133 -3.44 -2.80 -19.51
N LEU A 134 -3.98 -3.64 -18.61
CA LEU A 134 -3.65 -3.61 -17.19
C LEU A 134 -2.21 -4.02 -16.89
N ASN A 135 -1.68 -5.03 -17.58
CA ASN A 135 -0.30 -5.48 -17.40
C ASN A 135 0.70 -4.42 -17.83
N THR A 136 0.45 -3.71 -18.93
CA THR A 136 1.29 -2.58 -19.37
C THR A 136 1.33 -1.50 -18.28
N ARG A 137 0.16 -1.08 -17.78
CA ARG A 137 0.07 -0.11 -16.68
C ARG A 137 0.76 -0.60 -15.41
N TYR A 138 0.59 -1.88 -15.07
CA TYR A 138 1.25 -2.49 -13.90
C TYR A 138 2.78 -2.45 -14.03
N SER A 139 3.31 -2.74 -15.22
CA SER A 139 4.74 -2.66 -15.50
C SER A 139 5.29 -1.24 -15.37
N GLU A 140 4.56 -0.25 -15.91
CA GLU A 140 4.93 1.16 -15.77
C GLU A 140 4.93 1.63 -14.30
N ILE A 141 3.98 1.14 -13.50
CA ILE A 141 3.95 1.41 -12.05
C ILE A 141 5.17 0.77 -11.38
N ASN A 142 5.52 -0.47 -11.72
CA ASN A 142 6.71 -1.14 -11.17
C ASN A 142 7.98 -0.34 -11.46
N GLN A 143 8.15 0.16 -12.69
CA GLN A 143 9.31 0.96 -13.06
C GLN A 143 9.39 2.25 -12.23
N ARG A 144 8.26 2.94 -11.99
CA ARG A 144 8.23 4.11 -11.09
C ARG A 144 8.46 3.73 -9.62
N ALA A 145 8.02 2.54 -9.21
CA ALA A 145 8.17 2.05 -7.84
C ALA A 145 9.63 1.78 -7.47
N GLU A 146 10.54 1.62 -8.43
CA GLU A 146 11.98 1.43 -8.20
C GLU A 146 12.61 2.60 -7.43
N GLU A 147 12.09 3.83 -7.58
CA GLU A 147 12.55 4.99 -6.80
C GLU A 147 12.14 4.88 -5.30
N PHE A 148 11.11 4.09 -4.99
CA PHE A 148 10.47 4.01 -3.68
C PHE A 148 10.51 2.58 -3.12
N ILE A 149 11.71 2.13 -2.76
CA ILE A 149 11.99 0.76 -2.33
C ILE A 149 11.30 0.44 -0.99
N VAL A 150 10.54 -0.66 -0.98
CA VAL A 150 9.93 -1.20 0.24
C VAL A 150 10.90 -2.15 0.95
N SER A 151 11.16 -1.91 2.23
CA SER A 151 11.96 -2.85 3.06
C SER A 151 11.26 -4.20 3.26
N ASP A 152 12.02 -5.29 3.34
CA ASP A 152 11.52 -6.66 3.57
C ASP A 152 10.57 -6.76 4.80
N LYS A 153 10.91 -6.11 5.92
CA LYS A 153 10.05 -6.08 7.11
C LYS A 153 8.67 -5.49 6.82
N VAL A 154 8.58 -4.45 5.99
CA VAL A 154 7.29 -3.84 5.61
C VAL A 154 6.53 -4.76 4.67
N TYR A 155 7.22 -5.36 3.70
CA TYR A 155 6.64 -6.31 2.76
C TYR A 155 6.02 -7.52 3.47
N ARG A 156 6.78 -8.20 4.33
CA ARG A 156 6.27 -9.35 5.12
C ARG A 156 5.03 -9.01 5.93
N GLN A 157 5.03 -7.82 6.53
CA GLN A 157 3.88 -7.37 7.30
C GLN A 157 2.66 -7.06 6.41
N ALA A 158 2.88 -6.55 5.19
CA ALA A 158 1.81 -6.37 4.22
C ALA A 158 1.23 -7.72 3.74
N VAL A 159 2.08 -8.72 3.50
CA VAL A 159 1.65 -10.10 3.18
C VAL A 159 0.76 -10.66 4.30
N HIS A 160 1.20 -10.53 5.55
CA HIS A 160 0.43 -11.03 6.69
C HIS A 160 -0.96 -10.38 6.79
N ILE A 161 -1.03 -9.05 6.66
CA ILE A 161 -2.31 -8.31 6.68
C ILE A 161 -3.21 -8.73 5.53
N GLN A 162 -2.65 -8.92 4.34
CA GLN A 162 -3.43 -9.32 3.17
C GLN A 162 -3.98 -10.74 3.29
N ASN A 163 -3.19 -11.68 3.78
CA ASN A 163 -3.65 -13.05 4.06
C ASN A 163 -4.77 -13.06 5.11
N GLN A 164 -4.63 -12.28 6.18
CA GLN A 164 -5.70 -12.11 7.17
C GLN A 164 -6.98 -11.55 6.55
N LYS A 165 -6.85 -10.58 5.65
CA LYS A 165 -8.00 -10.00 4.95
C LYS A 165 -8.66 -11.04 4.03
N ALA A 166 -7.87 -11.78 3.26
CA ALA A 166 -8.37 -12.82 2.36
C ALA A 166 -9.17 -13.91 3.07
N ASN A 167 -8.74 -14.28 4.29
CA ASN A 167 -9.45 -15.25 5.12
C ASN A 167 -10.80 -14.72 5.63
N ARG A 168 -10.96 -13.40 5.78
CA ARG A 168 -12.20 -12.77 6.26
C ARG A 168 -13.15 -12.39 5.12
N GLU A 169 -12.59 -11.95 4.01
CA GLU A 169 -13.27 -11.45 2.83
C GLU A 169 -12.75 -12.21 1.60
N PRO A 170 -13.31 -13.40 1.30
CA PRO A 170 -12.89 -14.18 0.14
C PRO A 170 -13.15 -13.41 -1.15
N SER A 171 -12.28 -13.59 -2.15
CA SER A 171 -12.43 -12.90 -3.43
C SER A 171 -13.65 -13.40 -4.21
N LEU A 172 -14.09 -12.63 -5.21
CA LEU A 172 -15.21 -13.04 -6.06
C LEU A 172 -14.97 -14.40 -6.73
N VAL A 173 -13.72 -14.67 -7.15
CA VAL A 173 -13.33 -15.95 -7.73
C VAL A 173 -13.48 -17.09 -6.70
N GLU A 174 -13.00 -16.89 -5.48
CA GLU A 174 -13.14 -17.85 -4.38
C GLU A 174 -14.62 -18.12 -4.04
N GLN A 175 -15.41 -17.05 -3.96
CA GLN A 175 -16.86 -17.14 -3.72
C GLN A 175 -17.57 -17.91 -4.82
N MET A 176 -17.23 -17.68 -6.09
CA MET A 176 -17.81 -18.42 -7.21
C MET A 176 -17.40 -19.89 -7.19
N ARG A 177 -16.15 -20.22 -6.87
CA ARG A 177 -15.72 -21.63 -6.68
C ARG A 177 -16.53 -22.31 -5.58
N ASN A 178 -16.70 -21.64 -4.45
CA ASN A 178 -17.46 -22.19 -3.32
C ASN A 178 -18.94 -22.42 -3.69
N ARG A 179 -19.55 -21.50 -4.45
CA ARG A 179 -20.93 -21.65 -4.95
C ARG A 179 -21.04 -22.84 -5.92
N GLN A 180 -20.12 -22.96 -6.87
CA GLN A 180 -20.10 -24.07 -7.83
C GLN A 180 -19.91 -25.43 -7.13
N ALA A 181 -18.97 -25.53 -6.19
CA ALA A 181 -18.72 -26.74 -5.42
C ALA A 181 -19.93 -27.15 -4.56
N THR A 182 -20.62 -26.17 -3.97
CA THR A 182 -21.85 -26.42 -3.19
C THR A 182 -22.97 -26.94 -4.10
N ALA A 183 -23.17 -26.31 -5.26
CA ALA A 183 -24.20 -26.73 -6.21
C ALA A 183 -23.95 -28.15 -6.76
N GLN A 184 -22.68 -28.51 -6.99
CA GLN A 184 -22.29 -29.87 -7.39
C GLN A 184 -22.63 -30.91 -6.33
N ARG A 185 -22.26 -30.66 -5.07
CA ARG A 185 -22.58 -31.58 -3.96
C ARG A 185 -24.08 -31.81 -3.81
N VAL A 186 -24.88 -30.74 -3.89
CA VAL A 186 -26.35 -30.84 -3.82
C VAL A 186 -26.91 -31.65 -4.99
N ALA A 187 -26.36 -31.50 -6.20
CA ALA A 187 -26.79 -32.26 -7.36
C ALA A 187 -26.42 -33.76 -7.25
N GLU A 188 -25.24 -34.07 -6.72
CA GLU A 188 -24.79 -35.44 -6.45
C GLU A 188 -25.67 -36.11 -5.38
N GLU A 189 -25.91 -35.44 -4.26
CA GLU A 189 -26.81 -35.93 -3.19
C GLU A 189 -28.24 -36.18 -3.72
N ALA A 190 -28.76 -35.28 -4.57
CA ALA A 190 -30.09 -35.45 -5.17
C ALA A 190 -30.17 -36.66 -6.11
N LEU A 191 -29.08 -36.95 -6.85
CA LEU A 191 -28.99 -38.12 -7.72
C LEU A 191 -28.95 -39.41 -6.90
N GLU A 192 -28.14 -39.46 -5.84
CA GLU A 192 -28.06 -40.62 -4.93
C GLU A 192 -29.40 -40.92 -4.25
N ILE A 193 -30.15 -39.88 -3.85
CA ILE A 193 -31.50 -40.03 -3.29
C ILE A 193 -32.47 -40.59 -4.34
N ALA A 194 -32.40 -40.11 -5.59
CA ALA A 194 -33.25 -40.60 -6.67
C ALA A 194 -32.93 -42.07 -7.03
N GLU A 195 -31.66 -42.45 -7.05
CA GLU A 195 -31.22 -43.83 -7.33
C GLU A 195 -31.54 -44.80 -6.17
N SER A 196 -31.52 -44.35 -4.92
CA SER A 196 -31.88 -45.17 -3.75
C SER A 196 -33.39 -45.29 -3.50
N SER A 197 -34.21 -44.51 -4.21
CA SER A 197 -35.68 -44.53 -4.13
C SER A 197 -36.33 -45.43 -5.21
N HIS A 198 -35.53 -46.07 -6.05
CA HIS A 198 -35.92 -47.04 -7.08
C HIS A 198 -35.46 -48.46 -6.73
#